data_AF-A0A960H1F2-F1
#
_entry.id   AF-A0A960H1F2-F1
#
_cell.length_a   1.000
_cell.length_b   1.000
_cell.length_c   1.000
_cell.angle_alpha   90.00
_cell.angle_beta   90.00
_cell.angle_gamma   90.00
#
_symmetry.space_group_name_H-M   'P 1'
#
loop_
_entity.id
_entity.type
_entity.pdbx_description
1 polymer ?
#
loop_
_entity_poly.entity_id
_entity_poly.type
_entity_poly.pdbx_seq_one_letter_code
_entity_poly.pdbx_strand_id
1 'polypeptide(L)'
;MDPASTSPDGAHALVTLLREHGVDVVVAQTVADAERAAGPDTLLLAAEIYQTRTGQLLERLSELPGDRLVLEPTARAREMLAPNIRISTEDTPTDDPGCDLPEAKRAGVVALGPTDTYRKVGDTALARCYGGALVRYESGERTITVVGSADFMTNGSLLKEGNAALAMNLAGNRPRLIWYAPQKPEGESEADAEIGDLIPDAVVPVVWQLSLVVALLAVWQGRRLGPLVAERLPVVVRASETVEGRARLYRSRRARDRAAQALRTATLQRLSPRLGLGPNADPAAVVAAVGRRYAGGDQAAQYTLFGPPPITDNDLLHLAHALDDIERQVTQS
;
A
#
# COMPACT_ATOMS: atom_id res chain seq x y z
N MET A 1 20.50 20.87 -3.14
CA MET A 1 21.87 21.44 -3.04
C MET A 1 22.77 21.14 -4.25
N ASP A 2 22.29 21.35 -5.48
CA ASP A 2 23.14 21.25 -6.68
C ASP A 2 24.11 22.46 -6.75
N PRO A 3 25.43 22.25 -6.79
CA PRO A 3 26.42 23.33 -6.88
C PRO A 3 26.40 24.11 -8.20
N ALA A 4 25.78 23.59 -9.26
CA ALA A 4 25.61 24.27 -10.53
C ALA A 4 24.27 25.03 -10.63
N SER A 5 23.30 24.72 -9.77
CA SER A 5 21.96 25.31 -9.85
C SER A 5 21.88 26.68 -9.16
N THR A 6 21.31 27.65 -9.87
CA THR A 6 20.95 28.98 -9.37
C THR A 6 19.52 29.05 -8.83
N SER A 7 18.78 27.94 -8.79
CA SER A 7 17.45 27.88 -8.17
C SER A 7 17.55 28.06 -6.65
N PRO A 8 16.45 28.39 -5.94
CA PRO A 8 16.47 28.54 -4.49
C PRO A 8 17.06 27.33 -3.73
N ASP A 9 16.79 26.10 -4.18
CA ASP A 9 17.28 24.85 -3.56
C ASP A 9 18.72 24.45 -4.00
N GLY A 10 19.31 25.21 -4.92
CA GLY A 10 20.68 25.05 -5.38
C GLY A 10 21.71 25.60 -4.38
N ALA A 11 23.00 25.39 -4.67
CA ALA A 11 24.12 25.85 -3.84
C ALA A 11 25.17 26.68 -4.62
N HIS A 12 24.85 27.10 -5.85
CA HIS A 12 25.76 27.86 -6.71
C HIS A 12 26.33 29.12 -6.04
N ALA A 13 25.52 29.86 -5.28
CA ALA A 13 25.98 31.07 -4.61
C ALA A 13 27.06 30.77 -3.57
N LEU A 14 26.82 29.78 -2.69
CA LEU A 14 27.80 29.39 -1.67
C LEU A 14 29.09 28.86 -2.29
N VAL A 15 29.01 28.02 -3.32
CA VAL A 15 30.18 27.50 -4.04
C VAL A 15 30.99 28.62 -4.69
N THR A 16 30.33 29.64 -5.24
CA THR A 16 30.99 30.82 -5.81
C THR A 16 31.72 31.60 -4.71
N LEU A 17 31.06 31.88 -3.59
CA LEU A 17 31.64 32.59 -2.46
C LEU A 17 32.85 31.86 -1.87
N LEU A 18 32.78 30.54 -1.72
CA LEU A 18 33.89 29.71 -1.23
C LEU A 18 35.12 29.81 -2.15
N ARG A 19 34.91 29.73 -3.47
CA ARG A 19 35.99 29.89 -4.46
C ARG A 19 36.59 31.28 -4.45
N GLU A 20 35.77 32.31 -4.36
CA GLU A 20 36.23 33.71 -4.22
C GLU A 20 37.04 33.91 -2.92
N HIS A 21 36.74 33.13 -1.88
CA HIS A 21 37.49 33.13 -0.62
C HIS A 21 38.69 32.18 -0.59
N GLY A 22 39.11 31.67 -1.75
CA GLY A 22 40.34 30.86 -1.91
C GLY A 22 40.19 29.38 -1.58
N VAL A 23 38.97 28.87 -1.39
CA VAL A 23 38.72 27.43 -1.21
C VAL A 23 38.67 26.74 -2.56
N ASP A 24 39.49 25.71 -2.74
CA ASP A 24 39.44 24.83 -3.91
C ASP A 24 38.25 23.86 -3.78
N VAL A 25 37.11 24.22 -4.41
CA VAL A 25 35.88 23.44 -4.37
C VAL A 25 35.81 22.46 -5.54
N VAL A 26 36.02 21.18 -5.24
CA VAL A 26 35.89 20.05 -6.17
C VAL A 26 34.49 19.45 -6.06
N VAL A 27 33.71 19.56 -7.12
CA VAL A 27 32.37 18.95 -7.18
C VAL A 27 32.51 17.46 -7.52
N ALA A 28 32.08 16.60 -6.62
CA ALA A 28 32.03 15.16 -6.80
C ALA A 28 30.59 14.72 -7.08
N GLN A 29 30.35 14.14 -8.26
CA GLN A 29 29.01 13.64 -8.63
C GLN A 29 28.81 12.18 -8.20
N THR A 30 29.91 11.44 -8.03
CA THR A 30 29.93 10.05 -7.59
C THR A 30 30.90 9.83 -6.42
N VAL A 31 30.77 8.72 -5.71
CA VAL A 31 31.74 8.31 -4.68
C VAL A 31 33.15 8.15 -5.27
N ALA A 32 33.25 7.65 -6.49
CA ALA A 32 34.54 7.52 -7.19
C ALA A 32 35.18 8.88 -7.48
N ASP A 33 34.39 9.93 -7.73
CA ASP A 33 34.91 11.29 -7.88
C ASP A 33 35.47 11.83 -6.56
N ALA A 34 34.77 11.56 -5.45
CA ALA A 34 35.20 11.94 -4.12
C ALA A 34 36.51 11.23 -3.73
N GLU A 35 36.63 9.92 -3.99
CA GLU A 35 37.86 9.15 -3.78
C GLU A 35 39.06 9.72 -4.51
N ARG A 36 38.90 10.08 -5.79
CA ARG A 36 39.98 10.66 -6.59
C ARG A 36 40.41 12.04 -6.10
N ALA A 37 39.51 12.77 -5.45
CA ALA A 37 39.77 14.11 -4.94
C ALA A 37 40.27 14.14 -3.49
N ALA A 38 40.09 13.05 -2.74
CA ALA A 38 40.36 12.94 -1.31
C ALA A 38 41.85 12.99 -0.95
N GLY A 39 42.14 13.61 0.19
CA GLY A 39 43.47 13.66 0.78
C GLY A 39 43.42 14.04 2.27
N PRO A 40 44.53 13.92 3.02
CA PRO A 40 44.56 14.19 4.46
C PRO A 40 44.11 15.62 4.84
N ASP A 41 44.42 16.60 4.00
CA ASP A 41 44.10 18.01 4.24
C ASP A 41 42.75 18.46 3.65
N THR A 42 41.94 17.52 3.16
CA THR A 42 40.64 17.83 2.53
C THR A 42 39.49 17.82 3.54
N LEU A 43 38.46 18.62 3.25
CA LEU A 43 37.15 18.53 3.89
C LEU A 43 36.18 17.85 2.93
N LEU A 44 35.59 16.73 3.33
CA LEU A 44 34.47 16.12 2.62
C LEU A 44 33.16 16.71 3.15
N LEU A 45 32.46 17.47 2.31
CA LEU A 45 31.06 17.82 2.54
C LEU A 45 30.18 16.75 1.92
N ALA A 46 29.39 16.09 2.74
CA ALA A 46 28.44 15.07 2.32
C ALA A 46 27.01 15.54 2.63
N ALA A 47 26.24 15.81 1.57
CA ALA A 47 24.85 16.24 1.63
C ALA A 47 24.02 15.41 0.64
N GLU A 48 22.68 15.53 0.69
CA GLU A 48 21.77 14.76 -0.19
C GLU A 48 22.03 13.24 -0.12
N ILE A 49 22.53 12.75 1.03
CA ILE A 49 23.09 11.38 1.15
C ILE A 49 22.01 10.30 0.97
N TYR A 50 20.72 10.65 1.05
CA TYR A 50 19.62 9.74 0.69
C TYR A 50 19.68 9.24 -0.75
N GLN A 51 20.42 9.91 -1.65
CA GLN A 51 20.69 9.43 -3.01
C GLN A 51 21.80 8.37 -3.06
N THR A 52 22.63 8.23 -2.02
CA THR A 52 23.65 7.17 -1.91
C THR A 52 23.02 5.94 -1.25
N ARG A 53 22.54 4.98 -2.06
CA ARG A 53 21.60 3.96 -1.57
C ARG A 53 22.25 2.71 -0.98
N THR A 54 23.48 2.39 -1.36
CA THR A 54 24.12 1.15 -0.93
C THR A 54 25.06 1.35 0.26
N GLY A 55 25.13 0.35 1.14
CA GLY A 55 26.08 0.33 2.26
C GLY A 55 27.53 0.42 1.81
N GLN A 56 27.87 -0.21 0.69
CA GLN A 56 29.22 -0.22 0.13
C GLN A 56 29.69 1.18 -0.31
N LEU A 57 28.79 2.00 -0.88
CA LEU A 57 29.12 3.39 -1.22
C LEU A 57 29.36 4.23 0.03
N LEU A 58 28.54 4.07 1.06
CA LEU A 58 28.72 4.75 2.35
C LEU A 58 30.00 4.31 3.07
N GLU A 59 30.35 3.02 2.99
CA GLU A 59 31.58 2.48 3.55
C GLU A 59 32.81 3.11 2.88
N ARG A 60 32.84 3.17 1.54
CA ARG A 60 33.89 3.84 0.77
C ARG A 60 34.04 5.31 1.14
N LEU A 61 32.93 6.05 1.26
CA LEU A 61 32.95 7.42 1.78
C LEU A 61 33.49 7.50 3.21
N SER A 62 33.17 6.51 4.05
CA SER A 62 33.61 6.43 5.45
C SER A 62 35.10 6.09 5.62
N GLU A 63 35.76 5.62 4.56
CA GLU A 63 37.19 5.32 4.54
C GLU A 63 38.03 6.51 4.04
N LEU A 64 37.40 7.50 3.40
CA LEU A 64 38.12 8.65 2.84
C LEU A 64 38.93 9.40 3.92
N PRO A 65 40.18 9.79 3.62
CA PRO A 65 41.00 10.61 4.50
C PRO A 65 40.44 12.04 4.62
N GLY A 66 40.87 12.76 5.65
CA GLY A 66 40.46 14.15 5.90
C GLY A 66 39.24 14.30 6.80
N ASP A 67 38.87 15.55 7.03
CA ASP A 67 37.74 15.94 7.88
C ASP A 67 36.40 15.75 7.15
N ARG A 68 35.32 15.68 7.92
CA ARG A 68 33.96 15.50 7.38
C ARG A 68 33.00 16.54 7.89
N LEU A 69 32.21 17.07 6.97
CA LEU A 69 31.03 17.88 7.22
C LEU A 69 29.81 17.16 6.64
N VAL A 70 29.02 16.53 7.51
CA VAL A 70 27.87 15.73 7.11
C VAL A 70 26.59 16.54 7.37
N LEU A 71 25.80 16.76 6.33
CA LEU A 71 24.57 17.55 6.41
C LEU A 71 23.36 16.64 6.28
N GLU A 72 22.43 16.78 7.22
CA GLU A 72 21.13 16.09 7.25
C GLU A 72 21.24 14.58 6.91
N PRO A 73 22.12 13.82 7.59
CA PRO A 73 22.33 12.42 7.26
C PRO A 73 21.09 11.58 7.59
N THR A 74 20.75 10.66 6.69
CA THR A 74 19.83 9.55 7.00
C THR A 74 20.39 8.69 8.14
N ALA A 75 19.55 7.89 8.80
CA ALA A 75 19.99 7.04 9.92
C ALA A 75 21.18 6.13 9.53
N ARG A 76 21.13 5.51 8.35
CA ARG A 76 22.20 4.64 7.82
C ARG A 76 23.47 5.43 7.50
N ALA A 77 23.33 6.60 6.87
CA ALA A 77 24.48 7.46 6.57
C ALA A 77 25.16 7.96 7.84
N ARG A 78 24.38 8.34 8.87
CA ARG A 78 24.89 8.74 10.18
C ARG A 78 25.68 7.61 10.83
N GLU A 79 25.16 6.37 10.82
CA GLU A 79 25.85 5.22 11.42
C GLU A 79 27.21 4.93 10.76
N MET A 80 27.34 5.16 9.46
CA MET A 80 28.60 4.94 8.73
C MET A 80 29.55 6.15 8.80
N LEU A 81 29.06 7.36 8.61
CA LEU A 81 29.87 8.57 8.48
C LEU A 81 30.10 9.31 9.81
N ALA A 82 29.22 9.10 10.79
CA ALA A 82 29.26 9.73 12.10
C ALA A 82 28.77 8.79 13.24
N PRO A 83 29.45 7.64 13.49
CA PRO A 83 28.94 6.57 14.37
C PRO A 83 28.78 6.95 15.85
N ASN A 84 29.47 7.99 16.33
CA ASN A 84 29.50 8.35 17.75
C ASN A 84 28.37 9.30 18.18
N ILE A 85 27.38 9.50 17.31
CA ILE A 85 26.20 10.32 17.59
C ILE A 85 24.92 9.58 17.23
N ARG A 86 23.83 9.97 17.89
CA ARG A 86 22.47 9.53 17.56
C ARG A 86 21.50 10.70 17.57
N ILE A 87 20.40 10.56 16.85
CA ILE A 87 19.31 11.56 16.87
C ILE A 87 18.79 11.67 18.32
N SER A 88 18.57 12.90 18.74
CA SER A 88 17.93 13.24 20.00
C SER A 88 16.51 13.73 19.74
N THR A 89 15.55 13.19 20.48
CA THR A 89 14.15 13.60 20.41
C THR A 89 13.73 14.47 21.61
N GLU A 90 14.65 14.65 22.57
CA GLU A 90 14.42 15.42 23.81
C GLU A 90 14.97 16.85 23.68
N ASP A 91 15.98 17.06 22.83
CA ASP A 91 16.60 18.35 22.63
C ASP A 91 15.77 19.24 21.71
N THR A 92 15.67 20.52 22.07
CA THR A 92 15.04 21.55 21.22
C THR A 92 16.13 22.38 20.56
N PRO A 93 16.15 22.50 19.22
CA PRO A 93 17.07 23.39 18.52
C PRO A 93 16.97 24.84 19.02
N THR A 94 18.09 25.57 18.94
CA THR A 94 18.14 27.00 19.29
C THR A 94 18.86 27.78 18.21
N ASP A 95 18.50 29.03 17.99
CA ASP A 95 19.18 29.88 17.01
C ASP A 95 20.51 30.44 17.55
N ASP A 96 20.69 30.49 18.88
CA ASP A 96 21.96 30.87 19.52
C ASP A 96 22.98 29.71 19.49
N PRO A 97 24.27 29.98 19.23
CA PRO A 97 25.29 28.93 19.13
C PRO A 97 25.47 28.14 20.41
N GLY A 98 25.37 28.74 21.61
CA GLY A 98 25.46 28.02 22.89
C GLY A 98 26.72 27.18 23.12
N CYS A 99 27.83 27.47 22.41
CA CYS A 99 29.03 26.63 22.39
C CYS A 99 30.31 27.44 22.08
N ASP A 100 31.48 26.80 22.21
CA ASP A 100 32.78 27.41 21.95
C ASP A 100 33.38 27.12 20.56
N LEU A 101 32.63 26.51 19.63
CA LEU A 101 33.12 26.30 18.27
C LEU A 101 33.33 27.65 17.56
N PRO A 102 34.55 27.96 17.05
CA PRO A 102 34.85 29.24 16.43
C PRO A 102 33.96 29.57 15.23
N GLU A 103 33.55 28.57 14.46
CA GLU A 103 32.67 28.72 13.29
C GLU A 103 31.27 29.16 13.69
N ALA A 104 30.71 28.56 14.75
CA ALA A 104 29.40 28.90 15.28
C ALA A 104 29.42 30.25 15.99
N LYS A 105 30.46 30.54 16.79
CA LYS A 105 30.60 31.85 17.47
C LYS A 105 30.76 33.01 16.50
N ARG A 106 31.49 32.82 15.40
CA ARG A 106 31.62 33.85 14.35
C ARG A 106 30.34 34.04 13.55
N ALA A 107 29.55 32.98 13.38
CA ALA A 107 28.24 33.08 12.73
C ALA A 107 27.20 33.78 13.61
N GLY A 108 27.29 33.58 14.95
CA GLY A 108 26.32 34.12 15.89
C GLY A 108 24.99 33.38 15.78
N VAL A 109 23.90 34.14 15.85
CA VAL A 109 22.53 33.64 15.70
C VAL A 109 22.32 33.11 14.28
N VAL A 110 21.76 31.91 14.12
CA VAL A 110 21.56 31.24 12.83
C VAL A 110 20.14 30.72 12.68
N ALA A 111 19.50 31.01 11.55
CA ALA A 111 18.17 30.52 11.21
C ALA A 111 18.23 29.19 10.43
N LEU A 112 18.50 28.08 11.14
CA LEU A 112 18.62 26.72 10.57
C LEU A 112 17.29 26.13 10.07
N GLY A 113 16.15 26.64 10.55
CA GLY A 113 14.83 26.08 10.25
C GLY A 113 14.60 24.71 10.91
N PRO A 114 13.73 23.85 10.33
CA PRO A 114 13.58 22.47 10.78
C PRO A 114 14.92 21.74 10.71
N THR A 115 15.35 21.15 11.82
CA THR A 115 16.64 20.47 11.93
C THR A 115 16.55 19.33 12.91
N ASP A 116 17.26 18.25 12.60
CA ASP A 116 17.55 17.21 13.58
C ASP A 116 18.54 17.73 14.63
N THR A 117 18.47 17.13 15.83
CA THR A 117 19.47 17.35 16.88
C THR A 117 20.16 16.05 17.23
N TYR A 118 21.39 16.16 17.72
CA TYR A 118 22.24 15.00 18.01
C TYR A 118 22.77 15.01 19.45
N ARG A 119 22.91 13.80 19.98
CA ARG A 119 23.54 13.52 21.27
C ARG A 119 24.61 12.45 21.13
N LYS A 120 25.58 12.46 22.04
CA LYS A 120 26.70 11.50 22.03
C LYS A 120 26.24 10.06 22.26
N VAL A 121 26.99 9.15 21.67
CA VAL A 121 27.01 7.71 21.96
C VAL A 121 28.31 7.39 22.70
N GLY A 122 28.20 6.63 23.79
CA GLY A 122 29.34 6.33 24.67
C GLY A 122 29.96 7.57 25.32
N ASP A 123 31.27 7.54 25.51
CA ASP A 123 32.04 8.56 26.24
C ASP A 123 32.70 9.62 25.34
N THR A 124 32.30 9.70 24.06
CA THR A 124 32.83 10.66 23.10
C THR A 124 32.66 12.10 23.58
N ALA A 125 33.74 12.88 23.59
CA ALA A 125 33.68 14.32 23.81
C ALA A 125 33.00 14.99 22.61
N LEU A 126 31.81 15.53 22.83
CA LEU A 126 30.96 16.09 21.78
C LEU A 126 30.72 17.57 22.04
N ALA A 127 31.25 18.43 21.18
CA ALA A 127 30.84 19.82 21.13
C ALA A 127 29.44 19.88 20.50
N ARG A 128 28.52 20.62 21.13
CA ARG A 128 27.13 20.78 20.70
C ARG A 128 26.81 22.26 20.64
N CYS A 129 26.32 22.72 19.50
CA CYS A 129 25.89 24.09 19.28
C CYS A 129 24.42 24.12 18.80
N TYR A 130 23.76 25.27 18.91
CA TYR A 130 22.40 25.45 18.40
C TYR A 130 21.40 24.41 18.94
N GLY A 131 21.45 24.15 20.26
CA GLY A 131 20.63 23.11 20.90
C GLY A 131 21.00 21.67 20.52
N GLY A 132 22.14 21.44 19.87
CA GLY A 132 22.56 20.13 19.34
C GLY A 132 22.25 19.92 17.86
N ALA A 133 21.77 20.94 17.15
CA ALA A 133 21.58 20.91 15.70
C ALA A 133 22.92 20.87 14.94
N LEU A 134 23.99 21.40 15.54
CA LEU A 134 25.36 21.26 15.06
C LEU A 134 26.18 20.55 16.12
N VAL A 135 26.89 19.49 15.73
CA VAL A 135 27.79 18.76 16.62
C VAL A 135 29.14 18.50 15.99
N ARG A 136 30.19 18.48 16.82
CA ARG A 136 31.54 18.16 16.38
C ARG A 136 32.25 17.27 17.39
N TYR A 137 32.97 16.27 16.89
CA TYR A 137 33.83 15.41 17.69
C TYR A 137 35.03 14.89 16.88
N GLU A 138 36.05 14.44 17.58
CA GLU A 138 37.24 13.81 17.00
C GLU A 138 37.04 12.30 16.87
N SER A 139 37.46 11.74 15.73
CA SER A 139 37.42 10.31 15.46
C SER A 139 38.74 9.86 14.84
N GLY A 140 39.65 9.36 15.67
CA GLY A 140 41.03 9.10 15.22
C GLY A 140 41.74 10.42 14.92
N GLU A 141 42.24 10.58 13.70
CA GLU A 141 42.97 11.77 13.24
C GLU A 141 42.08 12.79 12.49
N ARG A 142 40.77 12.52 12.39
CA ARG A 142 39.83 13.39 11.66
C ARG A 142 38.78 14.01 12.57
N THR A 143 38.42 15.24 12.25
CA THR A 143 37.28 15.93 12.85
C THR A 143 36.01 15.62 12.06
N ILE A 144 34.95 15.20 12.75
CA ILE A 144 33.63 14.98 12.17
C ILE A 144 32.68 16.06 12.69
N THR A 145 32.13 16.83 11.77
CA THR A 145 31.09 17.85 12.03
C THR A 145 29.80 17.39 11.38
N VAL A 146 28.69 17.45 12.12
CA VAL A 146 27.36 17.11 11.62
C VAL A 146 26.40 18.25 11.87
N VAL A 147 25.59 18.59 10.87
CA VAL A 147 24.51 19.57 10.98
C VAL A 147 23.20 18.91 10.57
N GLY A 148 22.16 19.09 11.39
CA GLY A 148 20.87 18.40 11.21
C GLY A 148 19.97 18.96 10.10
N SER A 149 20.43 19.96 9.37
CA SER A 149 19.73 20.58 8.24
C SER A 149 20.74 20.99 7.18
N ALA A 150 20.36 20.79 5.92
CA ALA A 150 21.13 21.28 4.78
C ALA A 150 20.64 22.65 4.27
N ASP A 151 19.47 23.12 4.73
CA ASP A 151 18.78 24.31 4.19
C ASP A 151 19.64 25.57 4.29
N PHE A 152 20.39 25.77 5.37
CA PHE A 152 21.22 26.97 5.57
C PHE A 152 22.31 27.18 4.50
N MET A 153 22.62 26.15 3.71
CA MET A 153 23.58 26.21 2.60
C MET A 153 22.95 26.48 1.22
N THR A 154 21.62 26.53 1.13
CA THR A 154 20.90 26.73 -0.13
C THR A 154 20.82 28.21 -0.51
N ASN A 155 20.76 28.49 -1.82
CA ASN A 155 20.68 29.85 -2.36
C ASN A 155 19.53 30.66 -1.73
N GLY A 156 18.37 30.03 -1.50
CA GLY A 156 17.18 30.65 -0.93
C GLY A 156 17.30 30.99 0.56
N SER A 157 18.22 30.35 1.28
CA SER A 157 18.35 30.45 2.74
C SER A 157 19.64 31.12 3.20
N LEU A 158 20.62 31.35 2.31
CA LEU A 158 21.88 32.02 2.64
C LEU A 158 21.68 33.44 3.24
N LEU A 159 20.67 34.17 2.78
CA LEU A 159 20.37 35.53 3.25
C LEU A 159 19.62 35.58 4.58
N LYS A 160 19.17 34.44 5.10
CA LYS A 160 18.61 34.37 6.44
C LYS A 160 19.72 34.59 7.47
N GLU A 161 19.33 35.05 8.65
CA GLU A 161 20.27 35.43 9.72
C GLU A 161 21.31 34.33 10.00
N GLY A 162 22.59 34.71 9.97
CA GLY A 162 23.74 33.84 10.26
C GLY A 162 24.06 32.73 9.26
N ASN A 163 23.14 32.35 8.36
CA ASN A 163 23.29 31.16 7.50
C ASN A 163 24.52 31.20 6.60
N ALA A 164 24.72 32.30 5.85
CA ALA A 164 25.91 32.44 5.01
C ALA A 164 27.22 32.42 5.83
N ALA A 165 27.23 33.05 7.01
CA ALA A 165 28.41 33.07 7.87
C ALA A 165 28.73 31.66 8.39
N LEU A 166 27.73 30.91 8.86
CA LEU A 166 27.91 29.53 9.31
C LEU A 166 28.37 28.63 8.15
N ALA A 167 27.71 28.72 6.99
CA ALA A 167 28.03 27.93 5.81
C ALA A 167 29.48 28.16 5.35
N MET A 168 29.89 29.44 5.24
CA MET A 168 31.25 29.80 4.87
C MET A 168 32.28 29.36 5.92
N ASN A 169 31.98 29.53 7.21
CA ASN A 169 32.89 29.14 8.29
C ASN A 169 33.10 27.62 8.35
N LEU A 170 32.05 26.83 8.15
CA LEU A 170 32.12 25.36 8.19
C LEU A 170 32.77 24.78 6.92
N ALA A 171 32.30 25.20 5.75
CA ALA A 171 32.77 24.66 4.46
C ALA A 171 34.13 25.24 4.04
N GLY A 172 34.50 26.42 4.55
CA GLY A 172 35.77 27.09 4.28
C GLY A 172 36.87 26.84 5.32
N ASN A 173 36.70 25.89 6.25
CA ASN A 173 37.71 25.62 7.29
C ASN A 173 38.96 24.90 6.77
N ARG A 174 38.91 24.36 5.55
CA ARG A 174 40.05 23.69 4.87
C ARG A 174 40.28 24.32 3.50
N PRO A 175 41.53 24.33 2.98
CA PRO A 175 41.83 24.93 1.68
C PRO A 175 41.20 24.19 0.49
N ARG A 176 40.84 22.90 0.68
CA ARG A 176 40.22 22.07 -0.36
C ARG A 176 38.96 21.39 0.17
N LEU A 177 37.85 21.64 -0.51
CA LEU A 177 36.52 21.13 -0.19
C LEU A 177 36.03 20.19 -1.29
N ILE A 178 35.67 18.97 -0.91
CA ILE A 178 35.00 18.02 -1.79
C ILE A 178 33.50 18.16 -1.55
N TRP A 179 32.79 18.70 -2.54
CA TRP A 179 31.34 18.88 -2.50
C TRP A 179 30.68 17.63 -3.06
N TYR A 180 30.31 16.70 -2.19
CA TYR A 180 29.56 15.49 -2.55
C TYR A 180 28.08 15.66 -2.16
N ALA A 181 27.28 16.03 -3.15
CA ALA A 181 25.83 16.21 -3.03
C ALA A 181 25.16 15.63 -4.30
N PRO A 182 25.08 14.28 -4.42
CA PRO A 182 24.56 13.63 -5.62
C PRO A 182 23.12 14.08 -5.92
N GLN A 183 22.86 14.42 -7.19
CA GLN A 183 21.52 14.82 -7.67
C GLN A 183 20.74 13.64 -8.25
N LYS A 184 21.40 12.49 -8.42
CA LYS A 184 20.82 11.25 -8.93
C LYS A 184 21.15 10.11 -7.97
N PRO A 185 20.27 9.11 -7.84
CA PRO A 185 20.58 7.90 -7.09
C PRO A 185 21.90 7.27 -7.59
N GLU A 186 22.80 7.00 -6.65
CA GLU A 186 24.02 6.22 -6.90
C GLU A 186 23.90 4.88 -6.16
N GLY A 187 24.29 3.81 -6.84
CA GLY A 187 24.15 2.45 -6.34
C GLY A 187 22.90 1.72 -6.85
N GLU A 188 22.21 2.28 -7.84
CA GLU A 188 21.39 1.49 -8.77
C GLU A 188 22.31 1.00 -9.88
N SER A 189 22.69 -0.27 -9.85
CA SER A 189 23.15 -0.93 -11.08
C SER A 189 21.93 -1.09 -11.99
N GLU A 190 21.97 -0.45 -13.16
CA GLU A 190 21.29 -1.01 -14.32
C GLU A 190 21.82 -2.45 -14.51
N ALA A 191 20.91 -3.45 -14.44
CA ALA A 191 21.11 -4.90 -14.46
C ALA A 191 21.26 -5.60 -13.08
N ASP A 192 20.39 -6.60 -12.87
CA ASP A 192 20.34 -7.59 -11.78
C ASP A 192 19.68 -7.26 -10.43
N ALA A 193 18.68 -6.37 -10.40
CA ALA A 193 17.66 -6.47 -9.34
C ALA A 193 16.58 -7.47 -9.79
N GLU A 194 16.73 -8.75 -9.45
CA GLU A 194 15.61 -9.69 -9.50
C GLU A 194 14.51 -9.17 -8.56
N ILE A 195 13.24 -9.37 -8.94
CA ILE A 195 12.06 -8.94 -8.17
C ILE A 195 12.13 -9.36 -6.68
N GLY A 196 12.93 -10.37 -6.35
CA GLY A 196 13.23 -10.82 -4.98
C GLY A 196 13.96 -9.82 -4.09
N ASP A 197 14.83 -8.95 -4.61
CA ASP A 197 15.60 -7.98 -3.80
C ASP A 197 14.76 -6.80 -3.30
N LEU A 198 13.57 -6.61 -3.88
CA LEU A 198 12.59 -5.62 -3.45
C LEU A 198 11.68 -6.15 -2.31
N ILE A 199 11.81 -7.43 -1.97
CA ILE A 199 10.99 -8.08 -0.96
C ILE A 199 11.71 -7.97 0.40
N PRO A 200 11.14 -7.26 1.39
CA PRO A 200 11.73 -7.17 2.73
C PRO A 200 11.98 -8.55 3.34
N ASP A 201 13.07 -8.72 4.10
CA ASP A 201 13.44 -9.99 4.75
C ASP A 201 12.30 -10.61 5.59
N ALA A 202 11.40 -9.77 6.10
CA ALA A 202 10.23 -10.15 6.87
C ALA A 202 9.15 -10.90 6.05
N VAL A 203 9.19 -10.89 4.72
CA VAL A 203 8.20 -11.58 3.87
C VAL A 203 8.45 -13.08 3.83
N VAL A 204 9.70 -13.53 3.88
CA VAL A 204 10.06 -14.96 3.91
C VAL A 204 9.38 -15.69 5.08
N PRO A 205 9.47 -15.23 6.35
CA PRO A 205 8.76 -15.88 7.44
C PRO A 205 7.24 -15.77 7.33
N VAL A 206 6.70 -14.70 6.73
CA VAL A 206 5.25 -14.56 6.47
C VAL A 206 4.75 -15.60 5.46
N VAL A 207 5.51 -15.85 4.38
CA VAL A 207 5.17 -16.88 3.39
C VAL A 207 5.21 -18.28 4.00
N TRP A 208 6.20 -18.57 4.84
CA TRP A 208 6.24 -19.83 5.59
C TRP A 208 5.06 -19.98 6.55
N GLN A 209 4.67 -18.91 7.23
CA GLN A 209 3.51 -18.91 8.11
C GLN A 209 2.19 -19.12 7.33
N LEU A 210 2.01 -18.46 6.20
CA LEU A 210 0.85 -18.66 5.32
C LEU A 210 0.81 -20.09 4.77
N SER A 211 1.96 -20.63 4.37
CA SER A 211 2.08 -22.00 3.88
C SER A 211 1.69 -23.02 4.97
N LEU A 212 2.13 -22.80 6.22
CA LEU A 212 1.73 -23.60 7.37
C LEU A 212 0.22 -23.53 7.61
N VAL A 213 -0.38 -22.35 7.55
CA VAL A 213 -1.84 -22.17 7.70
C VAL A 213 -2.59 -22.94 6.61
N VAL A 214 -2.18 -22.82 5.35
CA VAL A 214 -2.79 -23.56 4.23
C VAL A 214 -2.65 -25.07 4.42
N ALA A 215 -1.49 -25.55 4.87
CA ALA A 215 -1.28 -26.98 5.14
C ALA A 215 -2.19 -27.48 6.26
N LEU A 216 -2.33 -26.73 7.36
CA LEU A 216 -3.23 -27.06 8.47
C LEU A 216 -4.70 -27.08 8.00
N LEU A 217 -5.11 -26.10 7.20
CA LEU A 217 -6.44 -26.08 6.60
C LEU A 217 -6.67 -27.27 5.66
N ALA A 218 -5.69 -27.62 4.83
CA ALA A 218 -5.77 -28.76 3.93
C ALA A 218 -5.89 -30.08 4.70
N VAL A 219 -5.16 -30.25 5.82
CA VAL A 219 -5.31 -31.41 6.71
C VAL A 219 -6.68 -31.41 7.38
N TRP A 220 -7.15 -30.27 7.87
CA TRP A 220 -8.46 -30.15 8.51
C TRP A 220 -9.61 -30.47 7.55
N GLN A 221 -9.59 -29.88 6.36
CA GLN A 221 -10.59 -30.08 5.31
C GLN A 221 -10.49 -31.47 4.67
N GLY A 222 -9.27 -32.00 4.57
CA GLY A 222 -8.94 -33.31 3.99
C GLY A 222 -9.30 -34.49 4.89
N ARG A 223 -9.55 -34.26 6.19
CA ARG A 223 -10.14 -35.26 7.09
C ARG A 223 -11.62 -35.47 6.72
N ARG A 224 -11.85 -36.30 5.69
CA ARG A 224 -13.18 -36.75 5.28
C ARG A 224 -13.93 -37.32 6.49
N LEU A 225 -15.09 -36.73 6.81
CA LEU A 225 -16.17 -37.47 7.46
C LEU A 225 -16.58 -38.58 6.47
N GLY A 226 -16.65 -39.83 6.95
CA GLY A 226 -16.78 -41.03 6.12
C GLY A 226 -17.96 -41.03 5.14
N PRO A 227 -18.02 -42.01 4.21
CA PRO A 227 -19.03 -42.05 3.17
C PRO A 227 -20.44 -41.96 3.76
N LEU A 228 -21.27 -41.08 3.19
CA LEU A 228 -22.70 -41.02 3.48
C LEU A 228 -23.31 -42.37 3.09
N VAL A 229 -23.65 -43.17 4.09
CA VAL A 229 -24.32 -44.46 3.92
C VAL A 229 -25.69 -44.18 3.31
N ALA A 230 -25.83 -44.47 2.02
CA ALA A 230 -27.13 -44.44 1.36
C ALA A 230 -27.96 -45.62 1.90
N GLU A 231 -28.88 -45.31 2.82
CA GLU A 231 -29.82 -46.29 3.32
C GLU A 231 -30.74 -46.76 2.18
N ARG A 232 -30.76 -48.07 1.91
CA ARG A 232 -31.59 -48.66 0.87
C ARG A 232 -33.06 -48.63 1.31
N LEU A 233 -33.86 -47.74 0.74
CA LEU A 233 -35.32 -47.78 0.90
C LEU A 233 -35.87 -48.96 0.07
N PRO A 234 -36.48 -49.98 0.70
CA PRO A 234 -36.71 -51.28 0.06
C PRO A 234 -38.11 -51.43 -0.55
N VAL A 235 -38.72 -50.39 -1.14
CA VAL A 235 -40.02 -50.54 -1.83
C VAL A 235 -40.15 -49.57 -3.02
N VAL A 236 -40.35 -50.11 -4.22
CA VAL A 236 -40.80 -49.35 -5.39
C VAL A 236 -42.30 -49.09 -5.20
N VAL A 237 -42.64 -47.92 -4.68
CA VAL A 237 -44.03 -47.48 -4.53
C VAL A 237 -44.54 -47.00 -5.89
N ARG A 238 -45.72 -47.46 -6.33
CA ARG A 238 -46.31 -47.03 -7.62
C ARG A 238 -46.57 -45.52 -7.57
N ALA A 239 -46.29 -44.81 -8.67
CA ALA A 239 -46.43 -43.34 -8.73
C ALA A 239 -47.86 -42.86 -8.38
N SER A 240 -48.88 -43.69 -8.58
CA SER A 240 -50.26 -43.39 -8.17
C SER A 240 -50.43 -43.32 -6.64
N GLU A 241 -49.72 -44.15 -5.88
CA GLU A 241 -49.83 -44.19 -4.41
C GLU A 241 -49.14 -42.98 -3.75
N THR A 242 -48.05 -42.48 -4.33
CA THR A 242 -47.38 -41.27 -3.83
C THR A 242 -48.18 -40.01 -4.12
N VAL A 243 -48.83 -39.94 -5.29
CA VAL A 243 -49.74 -38.83 -5.64
C VAL A 243 -50.97 -38.85 -4.74
N GLU A 244 -51.59 -40.01 -4.52
CA GLU A 244 -52.76 -40.13 -3.65
C GLU A 244 -52.40 -39.84 -2.18
N GLY A 245 -51.26 -40.35 -1.70
CA GLY A 245 -50.76 -40.06 -0.36
C GLY A 245 -50.52 -38.56 -0.14
N ARG A 246 -49.90 -37.88 -1.11
CA ARG A 246 -49.69 -36.43 -1.05
C ARG A 246 -51.00 -35.64 -1.12
N ALA A 247 -51.95 -36.08 -1.95
CA ALA A 247 -53.28 -35.47 -2.02
C ALA A 247 -54.05 -35.61 -0.71
N ARG A 248 -54.01 -36.80 -0.06
CA ARG A 248 -54.60 -37.03 1.26
C ARG A 248 -53.96 -36.14 2.33
N LEU A 249 -52.65 -35.92 2.29
CA LEU A 249 -51.94 -35.02 3.20
C LEU A 249 -52.34 -33.55 3.00
N TYR A 250 -52.48 -33.07 1.76
CA TYR A 250 -52.98 -31.71 1.52
C TYR A 250 -54.43 -31.54 1.96
N ARG A 251 -55.27 -32.54 1.73
CA ARG A 251 -56.67 -32.54 2.18
C ARG A 251 -56.79 -32.55 3.71
N SER A 252 -56.03 -33.41 4.40
CA SER A 252 -56.10 -33.53 5.87
C SER A 252 -55.67 -32.26 6.58
N ARG A 253 -54.73 -31.49 6.01
CA ARG A 253 -54.30 -30.18 6.53
C ARG A 253 -55.04 -28.99 5.92
N ARG A 254 -56.06 -29.21 5.09
CA ARG A 254 -56.82 -28.16 4.39
C ARG A 254 -55.92 -27.16 3.64
N ALA A 255 -54.77 -27.63 3.12
CA ALA A 255 -53.73 -26.81 2.49
C ALA A 255 -54.06 -26.51 1.01
N ARG A 256 -55.18 -25.81 0.78
CA ARG A 256 -55.75 -25.50 -0.54
C ARG A 256 -54.88 -24.55 -1.36
N ASP A 257 -54.28 -23.58 -0.68
CA ASP A 257 -53.29 -22.64 -1.20
C ASP A 257 -52.11 -23.38 -1.85
N ARG A 258 -51.53 -24.34 -1.13
CA ARG A 258 -50.38 -25.12 -1.61
C ARG A 258 -50.75 -26.07 -2.74
N ALA A 259 -51.94 -26.67 -2.66
CA ALA A 259 -52.46 -27.52 -3.75
C ALA A 259 -52.67 -26.71 -5.03
N ALA A 260 -53.30 -25.53 -4.93
CA ALA A 260 -53.51 -24.62 -6.06
C ALA A 260 -52.19 -24.13 -6.66
N GLN A 261 -51.22 -23.74 -5.83
CA GLN A 261 -49.91 -23.32 -6.30
C GLN A 261 -49.17 -24.47 -7.00
N ALA A 262 -49.22 -25.68 -6.46
CA ALA A 262 -48.60 -26.84 -7.10
C ALA A 262 -49.21 -27.14 -8.48
N LEU A 263 -50.55 -27.08 -8.61
CA LEU A 263 -51.24 -27.25 -9.90
C LEU A 263 -50.86 -26.17 -10.91
N ARG A 264 -50.87 -24.89 -10.49
CA ARG A 264 -50.48 -23.76 -11.34
C ARG A 264 -49.03 -23.86 -11.81
N THR A 265 -48.10 -24.14 -10.89
CA THR A 265 -46.68 -24.32 -11.22
C THR A 265 -46.47 -25.46 -12.20
N ALA A 266 -47.11 -26.62 -11.98
CA ALA A 266 -47.00 -27.75 -12.87
C ALA A 266 -47.59 -27.46 -14.27
N THR A 267 -48.70 -26.71 -14.33
CA THR A 267 -49.32 -26.30 -15.59
C THR A 267 -48.41 -25.33 -16.36
N LEU A 268 -47.85 -24.32 -15.69
CA LEU A 268 -46.89 -23.39 -16.29
C LEU A 268 -45.63 -24.11 -16.81
N GLN A 269 -45.10 -25.07 -16.05
CA GLN A 269 -43.95 -25.87 -16.48
C GLN A 269 -44.23 -26.65 -17.78
N ARG A 270 -45.47 -27.10 -18.00
CA ARG A 270 -45.87 -27.81 -19.24
C ARG A 270 -46.17 -26.85 -20.39
N LEU A 271 -46.75 -25.68 -20.10
CA LEU A 271 -47.13 -24.69 -21.11
C LEU A 271 -45.92 -23.88 -21.62
N SER A 272 -44.98 -23.50 -20.76
CA SER A 272 -43.87 -22.60 -21.13
C SER A 272 -43.06 -23.08 -22.33
N PRO A 273 -42.62 -24.36 -22.42
CA PRO A 273 -41.90 -24.86 -23.59
C PRO A 273 -42.72 -24.81 -24.87
N ARG A 274 -44.04 -25.08 -24.79
CA ARG A 274 -44.95 -25.09 -25.95
C ARG A 274 -45.25 -23.70 -26.47
N LEU A 275 -45.23 -22.69 -25.61
CA LEU A 275 -45.45 -21.30 -25.95
C LEU A 275 -44.16 -20.55 -26.33
N GLY A 276 -43.00 -21.22 -26.28
CA GLY A 276 -41.69 -20.60 -26.56
C GLY A 276 -41.24 -19.63 -25.46
N LEU A 277 -41.73 -19.81 -24.23
CA LEU A 277 -41.44 -18.93 -23.09
C LEU A 277 -40.25 -19.47 -22.28
N GLY A 278 -39.36 -18.56 -21.87
CA GLY A 278 -38.21 -18.89 -21.03
C GLY A 278 -38.59 -19.31 -19.61
N PRO A 279 -37.64 -19.87 -18.82
CA PRO A 279 -37.89 -20.42 -17.49
C PRO A 279 -38.40 -19.39 -16.46
N ASN A 280 -38.21 -18.09 -16.70
CA ASN A 280 -38.67 -16.99 -15.86
C ASN A 280 -39.49 -15.95 -16.66
N ALA A 281 -40.37 -16.43 -17.55
CA ALA A 281 -41.24 -15.53 -18.31
C ALA A 281 -42.13 -14.67 -17.39
N ASP A 282 -42.23 -13.38 -17.71
CA ASP A 282 -43.10 -12.43 -17.00
C ASP A 282 -44.56 -12.93 -17.03
N PRO A 283 -45.27 -12.97 -15.89
CA PRO A 283 -46.69 -13.32 -15.83
C PRO A 283 -47.57 -12.66 -16.90
N ALA A 284 -47.31 -11.39 -17.25
CA ALA A 284 -48.07 -10.70 -18.30
C ALA A 284 -47.84 -11.33 -19.68
N ALA A 285 -46.60 -11.73 -19.99
CA ALA A 285 -46.24 -12.40 -21.23
C ALA A 285 -46.86 -13.81 -21.33
N VAL A 286 -46.91 -14.54 -20.20
CA VAL A 286 -47.58 -15.85 -20.12
C VAL A 286 -49.08 -15.70 -20.43
N VAL A 287 -49.75 -14.74 -19.78
CA VAL A 287 -51.20 -14.49 -19.98
C VAL A 287 -51.50 -14.14 -21.44
N ALA A 288 -50.72 -13.22 -22.05
CA ALA A 288 -50.91 -12.85 -23.46
C ALA A 288 -50.64 -14.03 -24.41
N ALA A 289 -49.68 -14.90 -24.10
CA ALA A 289 -49.38 -16.08 -24.92
C ALA A 289 -50.49 -17.14 -24.85
N VAL A 290 -51.06 -17.34 -23.66
CA VAL A 290 -52.18 -18.26 -23.42
C VAL A 290 -53.49 -17.71 -24.00
N GLY A 291 -53.78 -16.44 -23.78
CA GLY A 291 -55.03 -15.80 -24.19
C GLY A 291 -55.26 -15.76 -25.71
N ARG A 292 -54.18 -15.75 -26.50
CA ARG A 292 -54.26 -15.93 -27.98
C ARG A 292 -54.82 -17.29 -28.41
N ARG A 293 -54.73 -18.31 -27.55
CA ARG A 293 -55.10 -19.70 -27.84
C ARG A 293 -56.27 -20.21 -26.99
N TYR A 294 -56.58 -19.52 -25.90
CA TYR A 294 -57.63 -19.88 -24.95
C TYR A 294 -58.92 -19.09 -25.21
N ALA A 295 -60.04 -19.79 -25.41
CA ALA A 295 -61.32 -19.19 -25.76
C ALA A 295 -61.90 -18.26 -24.66
N GLY A 296 -61.48 -18.42 -23.40
CA GLY A 296 -61.92 -17.57 -22.29
C GLY A 296 -61.21 -16.21 -22.20
N GLY A 297 -60.21 -15.95 -23.06
CA GLY A 297 -59.48 -14.68 -23.12
C GLY A 297 -58.51 -14.41 -21.97
N ASP A 298 -57.82 -13.28 -22.05
CA ASP A 298 -56.68 -12.91 -21.19
C ASP A 298 -57.07 -12.79 -19.70
N GLN A 299 -58.23 -12.19 -19.39
CA GLN A 299 -58.65 -11.99 -18.00
C GLN A 299 -58.93 -13.31 -17.26
N ALA A 300 -59.57 -14.26 -17.95
CA ALA A 300 -59.83 -15.58 -17.39
C ALA A 300 -58.54 -16.38 -17.22
N ALA A 301 -57.61 -16.29 -18.19
CA ALA A 301 -56.29 -16.92 -18.08
C ALA A 301 -55.48 -16.35 -16.90
N GLN A 302 -55.51 -15.02 -16.70
CA GLN A 302 -54.85 -14.37 -15.59
C GLN A 302 -55.41 -14.82 -14.23
N TYR A 303 -56.73 -14.86 -14.09
CA TYR A 303 -57.37 -15.30 -12.85
C TYR A 303 -57.07 -16.77 -12.54
N THR A 304 -57.10 -17.64 -13.54
CA THR A 304 -56.83 -19.08 -13.34
C THR A 304 -55.36 -19.36 -13.01
N LEU A 305 -54.41 -18.73 -13.73
CA LEU A 305 -52.98 -18.99 -13.56
C LEU A 305 -52.32 -18.24 -12.40
N PHE A 306 -52.77 -17.00 -12.12
CA PHE A 306 -52.12 -16.10 -11.16
C PHE A 306 -53.08 -15.48 -10.13
N GLY A 307 -54.36 -15.90 -10.12
CA GLY A 307 -55.36 -15.36 -9.21
C GLY A 307 -55.22 -15.80 -7.75
N PRO A 308 -56.13 -15.35 -6.87
CA PRO A 308 -56.12 -15.68 -5.45
C PRO A 308 -56.24 -17.20 -5.20
N PRO A 309 -55.84 -17.68 -4.01
CA PRO A 309 -55.99 -19.08 -3.63
C PRO A 309 -57.47 -19.46 -3.44
N PRO A 310 -57.88 -20.70 -3.76
CA PRO A 310 -59.25 -21.16 -3.58
C PRO A 310 -59.61 -21.29 -2.09
N ILE A 311 -60.84 -20.93 -1.74
CA ILE A 311 -61.33 -20.90 -0.35
C ILE A 311 -61.95 -22.25 0.01
N THR A 312 -62.66 -22.88 -0.93
CA THR A 312 -63.32 -24.18 -0.76
C THR A 312 -62.70 -25.29 -1.59
N ASP A 313 -62.98 -26.54 -1.24
CA ASP A 313 -62.52 -27.70 -2.03
C ASP A 313 -63.19 -27.75 -3.41
N ASN A 314 -64.40 -27.22 -3.54
CA ASN A 314 -65.09 -27.09 -4.82
C ASN A 314 -64.39 -26.07 -5.73
N ASP A 315 -63.95 -24.92 -5.17
CA ASP A 315 -63.19 -23.92 -5.92
C ASP A 315 -61.85 -24.49 -6.41
N LEU A 316 -61.19 -25.33 -5.61
CA LEU A 316 -59.94 -26.00 -6.01
C LEU A 316 -60.18 -27.00 -7.15
N LEU A 317 -61.29 -27.74 -7.13
CA LEU A 317 -61.67 -28.63 -8.24
C LEU A 317 -62.00 -27.85 -9.51
N HIS A 318 -62.75 -26.75 -9.40
CA HIS A 318 -63.01 -25.87 -10.52
C HIS A 318 -61.71 -25.29 -11.10
N LEU A 319 -60.77 -24.89 -10.24
CA LEU A 319 -59.45 -24.43 -10.67
C LEU A 319 -58.67 -25.52 -11.42
N ALA A 320 -58.69 -26.77 -10.93
CA ALA A 320 -58.02 -27.88 -11.59
C ALA A 320 -58.60 -28.13 -13.00
N HIS A 321 -59.92 -28.17 -13.13
CA HIS A 321 -60.58 -28.32 -14.43
C HIS A 321 -60.28 -27.15 -15.38
N ALA A 322 -60.30 -25.92 -14.89
CA ALA A 322 -59.97 -24.74 -15.70
C ALA A 322 -58.51 -24.76 -16.19
N LEU A 323 -57.56 -25.23 -15.36
CA LEU A 323 -56.16 -25.40 -15.77
C LEU A 323 -56.01 -26.49 -16.84
N ASP A 324 -56.71 -27.62 -16.68
CA ASP A 324 -56.71 -28.71 -17.68
C ASP A 324 -57.34 -28.28 -19.00
N ASP A 325 -58.39 -27.46 -18.97
CA ASP A 325 -59.02 -26.92 -20.18
C ASP A 325 -58.13 -25.91 -20.90
N ILE A 326 -57.42 -25.03 -20.16
CA ILE A 326 -56.38 -24.17 -20.73
C ILE A 326 -55.29 -25.02 -21.38
N GLU A 327 -54.78 -26.05 -20.69
CA GLU A 327 -53.73 -26.92 -21.22
C GLU A 327 -54.17 -27.63 -22.50
N ARG A 328 -55.42 -28.13 -22.53
CA ARG A 328 -55.99 -28.81 -23.70
C ARG A 328 -56.12 -27.87 -24.90
N GLN A 329 -56.69 -26.68 -24.71
CA GLN A 329 -56.88 -25.72 -25.81
C GLN A 329 -55.56 -25.20 -26.37
N VAL A 330 -54.57 -24.90 -25.50
CA VAL A 330 -53.23 -24.46 -25.95
C VAL A 330 -52.47 -25.56 -26.69
N THR A 331 -52.77 -26.83 -26.42
CA THR A 331 -52.12 -27.98 -27.08
C THR A 331 -52.79 -28.35 -28.40
N GLN A 332 -54.08 -28.06 -28.57
CA GLN A 332 -54.87 -28.40 -29.77
C GLN A 332 -54.98 -27.26 -30.79
N SER A 333 -54.48 -26.05 -30.48
CA SER A 333 -54.50 -24.85 -31.34
C SER A 333 -53.14 -24.56 -31.97
#